data_AF-A0A5C7J5D1-F1
#
_entry.id   AF-A0A5C7J5D1-F1
#
_cell.length_a   1.000
_cell.length_b   1.000
_cell.length_c   1.000
_cell.angle_alpha   90.00
_cell.angle_beta   90.00
_cell.angle_gamma   90.00
#
_symmetry.space_group_name_H-M   'P 1'
#
loop_
_entity.id
_entity.type
_entity.pdbx_description
1 polymer ?
#
loop_
_entity_poly.entity_id
_entity_poly.type
_entity_poly.pdbx_seq_one_letter_code
_entity_poly.pdbx_strand_id
1 'polypeptide(L)'
;MMLQMTMSQSQYFSAKLSKDVKRGNEKKRKIGGLCGVAPEGYLNDKLNKTVFKDPERFPLIRQAVDLMLTGEYSVQQILNIMNDEWGYRTVQRKKKGGGPLSRSSLYYIFRNVRYAGWVPDPYDEDKMYPADFPALMSQEEYDKIQLLLGRDGNKRFATRKQFVLRGFIRCGECGCMITAQSKERTNKQGVTHVNTYYHCTGKRPCGQIKKYGYKTENELFNECVEELDNWELIPELYAWSMDAIKQMAEADIPERKSVETMQEQAIKGLKDQLDTLLDMSTRKLVDEDTFIEKSAKLKAELKELHKQQATSNQNIESWYDYMTDLISKFMNANAKFVNGDIADKKEILLAIGQNPVLLDGKLQITPNEWLLPLQENTKHFVAEIEKVRTMSQQMKKSLLEALRIEWYPGRDSNPRPVG
;
A
#
# COMPACT_ATOMS: atom_id res chain seq x y z
N MET A 1 -52.28 -20.48 45.19
CA MET A 1 -51.66 -19.21 45.67
C MET A 1 -50.18 -19.40 46.03
N MET A 2 -49.79 -20.38 46.85
CA MET A 2 -48.37 -20.65 47.19
C MET A 2 -47.46 -20.90 45.97
N LEU A 3 -47.88 -21.73 45.01
CA LEU A 3 -47.08 -22.06 43.81
C LEU A 3 -46.72 -20.81 42.97
N GLN A 4 -47.69 -19.91 42.79
CA GLN A 4 -47.50 -18.68 42.01
C GLN A 4 -46.51 -17.74 42.71
N MET A 5 -46.54 -17.70 44.04
CA MET A 5 -45.62 -16.92 44.85
C MET A 5 -44.19 -17.50 44.85
N THR A 6 -44.04 -18.83 44.84
CA THR A 6 -42.72 -19.47 44.69
C THR A 6 -42.14 -19.29 43.30
N MET A 7 -42.98 -19.31 42.25
CA MET A 7 -42.56 -19.04 40.87
C MET A 7 -42.13 -17.58 40.69
N SER A 8 -42.88 -16.62 41.27
CA SER A 8 -42.51 -15.20 41.20
C SER A 8 -41.21 -14.91 41.95
N GLN A 9 -40.99 -15.51 43.13
CA GLN A 9 -39.72 -15.41 43.87
C GLN A 9 -38.56 -16.02 43.08
N SER A 10 -38.76 -17.17 42.43
CA SER A 10 -37.74 -17.83 41.60
C SER A 10 -37.34 -16.99 40.38
N GLN A 11 -38.32 -16.37 39.71
CA GLN A 11 -38.08 -15.43 38.60
C GLN A 11 -37.35 -14.18 39.08
N TYR A 12 -37.77 -13.60 40.21
CA TYR A 12 -37.11 -12.44 40.80
C TYR A 12 -35.65 -12.75 41.17
N PHE A 13 -35.39 -13.90 41.80
CA PHE A 13 -34.04 -14.34 42.14
C PHE A 13 -33.17 -14.50 40.89
N SER A 14 -33.70 -15.15 39.85
CA SER A 14 -32.99 -15.34 38.57
C SER A 14 -32.67 -14.01 37.89
N ALA A 15 -33.63 -13.07 37.87
CA ALA A 15 -33.45 -11.74 37.30
C ALA A 15 -32.43 -10.91 38.10
N LYS A 16 -32.48 -10.96 39.44
CA LYS A 16 -31.53 -10.29 40.33
C LYS A 16 -30.12 -10.84 40.15
N LEU A 17 -29.97 -12.17 40.14
CA LEU A 17 -28.67 -12.82 39.91
C LEU A 17 -28.07 -12.42 38.56
N SER A 18 -28.89 -12.39 37.51
CA SER A 18 -28.45 -11.91 36.19
C SER A 18 -27.93 -10.46 36.26
N LYS A 19 -28.62 -9.56 36.96
CA LYS A 19 -28.16 -8.17 37.13
C LYS A 19 -26.85 -8.09 37.93
N ASP A 20 -26.74 -8.85 39.02
CA ASP A 20 -25.55 -8.87 39.87
C ASP A 20 -24.32 -9.44 39.11
N VAL A 21 -24.50 -10.49 38.30
CA VAL A 21 -23.46 -11.05 37.43
C VAL A 21 -23.04 -10.05 36.36
N LYS A 22 -23.98 -9.37 35.71
CA LYS A 22 -23.67 -8.33 34.71
C LYS A 22 -22.87 -7.18 35.33
N ARG A 23 -23.28 -6.70 36.51
CA ARG A 23 -22.57 -5.67 37.27
C ARG A 23 -21.15 -6.11 37.66
N GLY A 24 -20.98 -7.36 38.11
CA GLY A 24 -19.67 -7.92 38.43
C GLY A 24 -18.74 -7.99 37.21
N ASN A 25 -19.27 -8.43 36.07
CA ASN A 25 -18.51 -8.49 34.81
C ASN A 25 -18.13 -7.10 34.30
N GLU A 26 -19.04 -6.13 34.37
CA GLU A 26 -18.77 -4.74 34.02
C GLU A 26 -17.66 -4.15 34.89
N LYS A 27 -17.71 -4.36 36.21
CA LYS A 27 -16.65 -3.92 37.13
C LYS A 27 -15.30 -4.55 36.77
N LYS A 28 -15.28 -5.84 36.43
CA LYS A 28 -14.06 -6.52 36.02
C LYS A 28 -13.49 -5.96 34.71
N ARG A 29 -14.33 -5.64 33.73
CA ARG A 29 -13.91 -5.01 32.47
C ARG A 29 -13.36 -3.60 32.66
N LYS A 30 -13.98 -2.79 33.52
CA LYS A 30 -13.49 -1.43 33.85
C LYS A 30 -12.08 -1.43 34.44
N ILE A 31 -11.72 -2.50 35.16
CA ILE A 31 -10.38 -2.71 35.73
C ILE A 31 -9.41 -3.31 34.67
N GLY A 32 -9.88 -3.61 33.45
CA GLY A 32 -9.05 -4.20 32.39
C GLY A 32 -8.96 -5.72 32.43
N GLY A 33 -9.74 -6.37 33.29
CA GLY A 33 -9.73 -7.81 33.47
C GLY A 33 -10.59 -8.56 32.44
N LEU A 34 -10.10 -9.74 32.02
CA LEU A 34 -10.85 -10.64 31.14
C LEU A 34 -12.00 -11.35 31.86
N CYS A 35 -13.18 -11.31 31.24
CA CYS A 35 -14.33 -12.11 31.66
C CYS A 35 -14.32 -13.46 30.96
N GLY A 36 -14.36 -14.54 31.75
CA GLY A 36 -14.39 -15.91 31.24
C GLY A 36 -13.01 -16.48 30.96
N VAL A 37 -12.86 -17.03 29.76
CA VAL A 37 -11.71 -17.85 29.37
C VAL A 37 -10.64 -16.97 28.72
N ALA A 38 -9.38 -17.16 29.13
CA ALA A 38 -8.24 -16.53 28.47
C ALA A 38 -8.16 -16.87 26.96
N PRO A 39 -7.82 -15.89 26.10
CA PRO A 39 -7.46 -16.13 24.71
C PRO A 39 -6.26 -17.09 24.58
N GLU A 40 -6.06 -17.65 23.39
CA GLU A 40 -4.90 -18.50 23.10
C GLU A 40 -3.59 -17.73 23.32
N GLY A 41 -2.57 -18.37 23.88
CA GLY A 41 -1.32 -17.72 24.30
C GLY A 41 -1.35 -17.11 25.70
N TYR A 42 -2.50 -17.15 26.38
CA TYR A 42 -2.65 -16.70 27.75
C TYR A 42 -3.28 -17.78 28.64
N LEU A 43 -2.94 -17.75 29.93
CA LEU A 43 -3.46 -18.66 30.94
C LEU A 43 -4.17 -17.88 32.05
N ASN A 44 -5.26 -18.46 32.56
CA ASN A 44 -5.98 -17.93 33.72
C ASN A 44 -5.33 -18.44 35.00
N ASP A 45 -4.88 -17.54 35.87
CA ASP A 45 -4.52 -17.89 37.24
C ASP A 45 -5.79 -18.04 38.08
N LYS A 46 -5.95 -19.19 38.75
CA LYS A 46 -7.11 -19.49 39.60
C LYS A 46 -7.03 -18.78 40.94
N LEU A 47 -5.83 -18.48 41.43
CA LEU A 47 -5.59 -17.87 42.73
C LEU A 47 -5.90 -16.37 42.68
N ASN A 48 -5.20 -15.65 41.80
CA ASN A 48 -5.33 -14.20 41.70
C ASN A 48 -6.46 -13.75 40.76
N LYS A 49 -7.09 -14.67 40.01
CA LYS A 49 -8.15 -14.39 39.02
C LYS A 49 -7.69 -13.43 37.90
N THR A 50 -6.37 -13.32 37.71
CA THR A 50 -5.68 -12.55 36.68
C THR A 50 -5.26 -13.45 35.50
N VAL A 51 -4.82 -12.82 34.43
CA VAL A 51 -4.40 -13.51 33.20
C VAL A 51 -2.92 -13.24 32.96
N PHE A 52 -2.14 -14.30 32.74
CA PHE A 52 -0.70 -14.22 32.48
C PHE A 52 -0.33 -14.86 31.14
N LYS A 53 0.88 -14.57 30.65
CA LYS A 53 1.40 -15.10 29.38
C LYS A 53 1.69 -16.59 29.50
N ASP A 54 1.28 -17.37 28.50
CA ASP A 54 1.70 -18.77 28.39
C ASP A 54 3.15 -18.83 27.89
N PRO A 55 4.12 -19.33 28.68
CA PRO A 55 5.54 -19.28 28.31
C PRO A 55 5.86 -20.07 27.03
N GLU A 56 5.12 -21.13 26.72
CA GLU A 56 5.37 -21.96 25.55
C GLU A 56 4.69 -21.40 24.29
N ARG A 57 3.43 -20.95 24.45
CA ARG A 57 2.57 -20.60 23.30
C ARG A 57 2.67 -19.13 22.92
N PHE A 58 2.85 -18.23 23.89
CA PHE A 58 2.90 -16.79 23.64
C PHE A 58 3.98 -16.39 22.63
N PRO A 59 5.23 -16.90 22.69
CA PRO A 59 6.27 -16.55 21.72
C PRO A 59 5.92 -17.00 20.30
N LEU A 60 5.32 -18.17 20.14
CA LEU A 60 4.94 -18.72 18.83
C LEU A 60 3.84 -17.88 18.17
N ILE A 61 2.86 -17.41 18.95
CA ILE A 61 1.84 -16.51 18.41
C ILE A 61 2.46 -15.15 18.05
N ARG A 62 3.43 -14.66 18.84
CA ARG A 62 4.16 -13.43 18.50
C ARG A 62 4.91 -13.57 17.17
N GLN A 63 5.60 -14.68 16.96
CA GLN A 63 6.25 -14.96 15.66
C GLN A 63 5.24 -15.03 14.51
N ALA A 64 4.07 -15.63 14.72
CA ALA A 64 3.01 -15.66 13.71
C ALA A 64 2.47 -14.25 13.36
N VAL A 65 2.43 -13.36 14.36
CA VAL A 65 2.10 -11.93 14.17
C VAL A 65 3.18 -11.23 13.37
N ASP A 66 4.45 -11.45 13.70
CA ASP A 66 5.58 -10.85 12.98
C ASP A 66 5.59 -11.31 11.51
N LEU A 67 5.31 -12.60 11.24
CA LEU A 67 5.13 -13.11 9.87
C LEU A 67 3.96 -12.46 9.15
N MET A 68 2.83 -12.23 9.84
CA MET A 68 1.68 -11.55 9.24
C MET A 68 2.00 -10.09 8.91
N LEU A 69 2.80 -9.42 9.74
CA LEU A 69 3.22 -8.03 9.52
C LEU A 69 4.11 -7.85 8.29
N THR A 70 4.86 -8.88 7.88
CA THR A 70 5.63 -8.85 6.61
C THR A 70 4.73 -8.68 5.38
N GLY A 71 3.48 -9.14 5.44
CA GLY A 71 2.53 -9.08 4.32
C GLY A 71 2.79 -10.09 3.19
N GLU A 72 3.87 -10.86 3.25
CA GLU A 72 4.24 -11.86 2.22
C GLU A 72 3.44 -13.17 2.36
N TYR A 73 3.17 -13.56 3.61
CA TYR A 73 2.55 -14.83 3.94
C TYR A 73 1.03 -14.70 4.05
N SER A 74 0.31 -15.61 3.42
CA SER A 74 -1.13 -15.77 3.65
C SER A 74 -1.40 -16.40 5.02
N VAL A 75 -2.54 -16.08 5.63
CA VAL A 75 -2.99 -16.70 6.90
C VAL A 75 -2.97 -18.23 6.86
N GLN A 76 -3.22 -18.82 5.68
CA GLN A 76 -3.16 -20.28 5.51
C GLN A 76 -1.72 -20.81 5.54
N GLN A 77 -0.77 -20.11 4.95
CA GLN A 77 0.66 -20.48 5.02
C GLN A 77 1.17 -20.37 6.45
N ILE A 78 0.84 -19.28 7.16
CA ILE A 78 1.19 -19.11 8.58
C ILE A 78 0.61 -20.26 9.42
N LEU A 79 -0.63 -20.68 9.15
CA LEU A 79 -1.25 -21.81 9.84
C LEU A 79 -0.48 -23.12 9.62
N ASN A 80 -0.05 -23.38 8.38
CA ASN A 80 0.71 -24.58 8.05
C ASN A 80 2.08 -24.55 8.75
N ILE A 81 2.80 -23.42 8.69
CA ILE A 81 4.06 -23.21 9.41
C ILE A 81 3.88 -23.47 10.91
N MET A 82 2.86 -22.88 11.53
CA MET A 82 2.57 -23.07 12.96
C MET A 82 2.28 -24.53 13.31
N ASN A 83 1.48 -25.24 12.50
CA ASN A 83 1.02 -26.58 12.84
C ASN A 83 2.03 -27.68 12.49
N ASP A 84 2.70 -27.55 11.34
CA ASP A 84 3.56 -28.55 10.73
C ASP A 84 5.03 -28.35 11.12
N GLU A 85 5.54 -27.11 11.09
CA GLU A 85 6.95 -26.83 11.41
C GLU A 85 7.15 -26.60 12.92
N TRP A 86 6.32 -25.76 13.54
CA TRP A 86 6.48 -25.42 14.97
C TRP A 86 5.72 -26.38 15.90
N GLY A 87 4.86 -27.24 15.36
CA GLY A 87 4.10 -28.20 16.15
C GLY A 87 3.13 -27.57 17.13
N TYR A 88 2.62 -26.35 16.86
CA TYR A 88 1.74 -25.63 17.77
C TYR A 88 0.49 -26.46 18.11
N ARG A 89 0.16 -26.57 19.41
CA ARG A 89 -1.04 -27.25 19.90
C ARG A 89 -1.80 -26.37 20.89
N THR A 90 -3.12 -26.31 20.68
CA THR A 90 -4.05 -25.57 21.53
C THR A 90 -4.04 -26.09 22.97
N VAL A 91 -4.31 -25.21 23.94
CA VAL A 91 -4.33 -25.57 25.37
C VAL A 91 -5.31 -26.71 25.62
N GLN A 92 -4.84 -27.83 26.18
CA GLN A 92 -5.70 -28.96 26.53
C GLN A 92 -6.61 -28.60 27.71
N ARG A 93 -7.93 -28.74 27.53
CA ARG A 93 -8.94 -28.55 28.57
C ARG A 93 -9.82 -29.78 28.69
N LYS A 94 -10.59 -29.86 29.78
CA LYS A 94 -11.44 -31.02 30.13
C LYS A 94 -12.35 -31.54 29.00
N LYS A 95 -12.79 -30.69 28.07
CA LYS A 95 -13.73 -31.06 26.99
C LYS A 95 -13.23 -30.79 25.57
N LYS A 96 -12.16 -30.00 25.40
CA LYS A 96 -11.65 -29.49 24.11
C LYS A 96 -10.17 -29.13 24.23
N GLY A 97 -9.44 -29.09 23.11
CA GLY A 97 -8.04 -28.65 23.07
C GLY A 97 -7.06 -29.80 22.88
N GLY A 98 -5.77 -29.49 22.77
CA GLY A 98 -4.70 -30.46 22.45
C GLY A 98 -4.57 -30.77 20.95
N GLY A 99 -5.43 -30.20 20.11
CA GLY A 99 -5.38 -30.34 18.66
C GLY A 99 -4.58 -29.22 17.97
N PRO A 100 -4.31 -29.36 16.66
CA PRO A 100 -3.73 -28.32 15.84
C PRO A 100 -4.62 -27.08 15.81
N LEU A 101 -4.02 -25.91 15.58
CA LEU A 101 -4.76 -24.66 15.48
C LEU A 101 -5.66 -24.70 14.24
N SER A 102 -6.92 -24.30 14.39
CA SER A 102 -7.82 -24.19 13.26
C SER A 102 -7.62 -22.85 12.54
N ARG A 103 -7.92 -22.82 11.23
CA ARG A 103 -7.90 -21.58 10.44
C ARG A 103 -8.75 -20.48 11.09
N SER A 104 -9.97 -20.81 11.51
CA SER A 104 -10.89 -19.86 12.15
C SER A 104 -10.31 -19.31 13.46
N SER A 105 -9.60 -20.15 14.23
CA SER A 105 -8.92 -19.72 15.45
C SER A 105 -7.80 -18.72 15.16
N LEU A 106 -7.01 -18.93 14.12
CA LEU A 106 -5.94 -18.00 13.73
C LEU A 106 -6.50 -16.65 13.25
N TYR A 107 -7.58 -16.65 12.44
CA TYR A 107 -8.28 -15.41 12.09
C TYR A 107 -8.85 -14.70 13.32
N TYR A 108 -9.34 -15.46 14.31
CA TYR A 108 -9.83 -14.88 15.56
C TYR A 108 -8.71 -14.22 16.36
N ILE A 109 -7.51 -14.82 16.42
CA ILE A 109 -6.33 -14.23 17.07
C ILE A 109 -6.02 -12.87 16.45
N PHE A 110 -5.87 -12.82 15.12
CA PHE A 110 -5.49 -11.58 14.44
C PHE A 110 -6.57 -10.49 14.49
N ARG A 111 -7.86 -10.83 14.61
CA ARG A 111 -8.97 -9.86 14.69
C ARG A 111 -9.32 -9.40 16.10
N ASN A 112 -8.70 -9.98 17.11
CA ASN A 112 -9.11 -9.74 18.48
C ASN A 112 -8.28 -8.62 19.12
N VAL A 113 -8.92 -7.47 19.33
CA VAL A 113 -8.33 -6.25 19.92
C VAL A 113 -7.69 -6.51 21.31
N ARG A 114 -8.06 -7.59 21.99
CA ARG A 114 -7.44 -8.00 23.27
C ARG A 114 -5.94 -8.25 23.16
N TYR A 115 -5.46 -8.74 22.01
CA TYR A 115 -4.03 -8.92 21.78
C TYR A 115 -3.29 -7.58 21.65
N ALA A 116 -4.00 -6.50 21.31
CA ALA A 116 -3.49 -5.12 21.29
C ALA A 116 -3.58 -4.41 22.65
N GLY A 117 -4.02 -5.11 23.71
CA GLY A 117 -4.13 -4.54 25.06
C GLY A 117 -5.43 -3.79 25.34
N TRP A 118 -6.50 -4.03 24.57
CA TRP A 118 -7.82 -3.43 24.81
C TRP A 118 -8.91 -4.46 25.10
N VAL A 119 -9.78 -4.15 26.05
CA VAL A 119 -10.93 -4.98 26.39
C VAL A 119 -12.21 -4.27 25.93
N PRO A 120 -12.87 -4.73 24.85
CA PRO A 120 -14.13 -4.16 24.40
C PRO A 120 -15.29 -4.57 25.32
N ASP A 121 -16.28 -3.69 25.50
CA ASP A 121 -17.54 -4.06 26.14
C ASP A 121 -18.43 -4.83 25.16
N PRO A 122 -19.01 -5.99 25.54
CA PRO A 122 -19.93 -6.74 24.68
C PRO A 122 -21.26 -6.02 24.37
N TYR A 123 -21.61 -4.94 25.07
CA TYR A 123 -22.85 -4.19 24.83
C TYR A 123 -22.64 -2.89 24.05
N ASP A 124 -21.43 -2.31 24.11
CA ASP A 124 -21.05 -1.08 23.40
C ASP A 124 -19.66 -1.28 22.80
N GLU A 125 -19.58 -1.38 21.47
CA GLU A 125 -18.31 -1.57 20.77
C GLU A 125 -17.38 -0.34 20.89
N ASP A 126 -17.96 0.85 21.12
CA ASP A 126 -17.22 2.11 21.28
C ASP A 126 -16.54 2.24 22.65
N LYS A 127 -16.93 1.42 23.64
CA LYS A 127 -16.34 1.45 24.99
C LYS A 127 -15.21 0.42 25.10
N MET A 128 -13.97 0.92 25.05
CA MET A 128 -12.76 0.12 25.22
C MET A 128 -12.04 0.49 26.52
N TYR A 129 -11.64 -0.52 27.28
CA TYR A 129 -10.87 -0.36 28.52
C TYR A 129 -9.43 -0.85 28.31
N PRO A 130 -8.43 -0.21 28.94
CA PRO A 130 -7.04 -0.70 28.91
C PRO A 130 -6.97 -2.06 29.60
N ALA A 131 -6.28 -3.02 29.00
CA ALA A 131 -6.10 -4.35 29.56
C ALA A 131 -5.10 -4.36 30.72
N ASP A 132 -5.40 -5.15 31.76
CA ASP A 132 -4.50 -5.40 32.90
C ASP A 132 -3.45 -6.48 32.59
N PHE A 133 -3.66 -7.25 31.51
CA PHE A 133 -2.74 -8.30 31.08
C PHE A 133 -1.81 -7.78 29.97
N PRO A 134 -0.60 -8.36 29.85
CA PRO A 134 0.38 -7.89 28.87
C PRO A 134 -0.13 -8.01 27.43
N ALA A 135 -0.04 -6.93 26.66
CA ALA A 135 -0.35 -6.95 25.23
C ALA A 135 0.64 -7.85 24.47
N LEU A 136 0.15 -8.50 23.41
CA LEU A 136 0.96 -9.28 22.47
C LEU A 136 1.51 -8.39 21.35
N MET A 137 0.74 -7.38 20.95
CA MET A 137 1.05 -6.45 19.86
C MET A 137 0.68 -5.01 20.24
N SER A 138 1.30 -4.05 19.55
CA SER A 138 0.90 -2.64 19.68
C SER A 138 -0.40 -2.35 18.92
N GLN A 139 -1.02 -1.21 19.21
CA GLN A 139 -2.20 -0.76 18.48
C GLN A 139 -1.90 -0.56 16.98
N GLU A 140 -0.72 -0.02 16.66
CA GLU A 140 -0.28 0.21 15.28
C GLU A 140 -0.08 -1.09 14.50
N GLU A 141 0.51 -2.11 15.13
CA GLU A 141 0.66 -3.45 14.55
C GLU A 141 -0.71 -4.10 14.28
N TYR A 142 -1.64 -3.96 15.23
CA TYR A 142 -2.99 -4.47 15.06
C TYR A 142 -3.71 -3.82 13.89
N ASP A 143 -3.63 -2.50 13.75
CA ASP A 143 -4.28 -1.75 12.68
C ASP A 143 -3.71 -2.14 11.30
N LYS A 144 -2.38 -2.30 11.19
CA LYS A 144 -1.74 -2.85 9.98
C LYS A 144 -2.27 -4.24 9.62
N ILE A 145 -2.39 -5.13 10.60
CA ILE A 145 -2.91 -6.48 10.36
C ILE A 145 -4.39 -6.45 9.93
N GLN A 146 -5.21 -5.55 10.49
CA GLN A 146 -6.60 -5.40 10.04
C GLN A 146 -6.70 -4.92 8.59
N LEU A 147 -5.82 -4.02 8.16
CA LEU A 147 -5.72 -3.59 6.77
C LEU A 147 -5.36 -4.78 5.85
N LEU A 148 -4.35 -5.57 6.23
CA LEU A 148 -3.95 -6.76 5.49
C LEU A 148 -5.03 -7.85 5.43
N LEU A 149 -5.83 -8.00 6.49
CA LEU A 149 -6.96 -8.95 6.54
C LEU A 149 -8.20 -8.48 5.76
N GLY A 150 -8.21 -7.23 5.29
CA GLY A 150 -9.24 -6.69 4.39
C GLY A 150 -10.51 -6.28 5.12
N ARG A 151 -10.40 -5.48 6.19
CA ARG A 151 -11.56 -4.85 6.87
C ARG A 151 -12.46 -4.08 5.87
N ASP A 152 -11.90 -3.60 4.76
CA ASP A 152 -12.61 -2.88 3.68
C ASP A 152 -12.72 -3.66 2.35
N GLY A 153 -12.75 -5.00 2.39
CA GLY A 153 -13.05 -5.79 1.18
C GLY A 153 -11.91 -5.84 0.15
N ASN A 154 -10.67 -5.58 0.56
CA ASN A 154 -9.52 -5.75 -0.32
C ASN A 154 -9.34 -7.22 -0.76
N LYS A 155 -8.97 -7.38 -2.03
CA LYS A 155 -8.92 -8.67 -2.72
C LYS A 155 -7.90 -9.59 -2.03
N ARG A 156 -8.37 -10.73 -1.54
CA ARG A 156 -7.54 -11.80 -0.98
C ARG A 156 -6.32 -12.08 -1.88
N PHE A 157 -5.11 -11.81 -1.40
CA PHE A 157 -3.86 -12.34 -1.97
C PHE A 157 -3.71 -13.82 -1.60
N ALA A 158 -4.69 -14.65 -1.96
CA ALA A 158 -4.61 -16.07 -1.73
C ALA A 158 -4.11 -16.75 -3.01
N THR A 159 -2.83 -17.12 -3.02
CA THR A 159 -2.25 -18.35 -3.58
C THR A 159 -2.92 -18.91 -4.84
N ARG A 160 -3.28 -18.04 -5.78
CA ARG A 160 -3.65 -18.43 -7.14
C ARG A 160 -2.43 -18.13 -7.98
N LYS A 161 -2.02 -19.05 -8.87
CA LYS A 161 -0.95 -18.84 -9.86
C LYS A 161 -0.91 -17.34 -10.22
N GLN A 162 0.16 -16.67 -9.80
CA GLN A 162 0.27 -15.22 -9.93
C GLN A 162 0.49 -14.94 -11.40
N PHE A 163 -0.59 -14.61 -12.09
CA PHE A 163 -0.52 -14.18 -13.48
C PHE A 163 -0.24 -12.69 -13.48
N VAL A 164 0.79 -12.26 -14.21
CA VAL A 164 1.34 -10.90 -14.12
C VAL A 164 0.28 -9.85 -14.43
N LEU A 165 -0.48 -10.04 -15.51
CA LEU A 165 -1.46 -9.07 -15.98
C LEU A 165 -2.87 -9.30 -15.40
N ARG A 166 -3.04 -10.32 -14.56
CA ARG A 166 -4.34 -10.65 -13.97
C ARG A 166 -4.71 -9.62 -12.93
N GLY A 167 -5.92 -9.10 -13.06
CA GLY A 167 -6.43 -8.11 -12.14
C GLY A 167 -6.05 -6.67 -12.50
N PHE A 168 -5.24 -6.52 -13.55
CA PHE A 168 -4.74 -5.24 -14.02
C PHE A 168 -5.50 -4.76 -15.25
N ILE A 169 -5.64 -5.62 -16.26
CA ILE A 169 -6.33 -5.26 -17.51
C ILE A 169 -7.85 -5.37 -17.36
N ARG A 170 -8.57 -4.39 -17.94
CA ARG A 170 -10.04 -4.38 -18.04
C ARG A 170 -10.50 -4.57 -19.47
N CYS A 171 -11.65 -5.18 -19.66
CA CYS A 171 -12.32 -5.26 -20.95
C CYS A 171 -13.00 -3.91 -21.27
N GLY A 172 -12.70 -3.33 -22.43
CA GLY A 172 -13.31 -2.08 -22.87
C GLY A 172 -14.80 -2.19 -23.24
N GLU A 173 -15.26 -3.37 -23.66
CA GLU A 173 -16.68 -3.58 -24.01
C GLU A 173 -17.60 -3.69 -22.78
N CYS A 174 -17.18 -4.44 -21.76
CA CYS A 174 -18.06 -4.79 -20.63
C CYS A 174 -17.57 -4.29 -19.26
N GLY A 175 -16.40 -3.66 -19.20
CA GLY A 175 -15.78 -3.14 -17.98
C GLY A 175 -15.32 -4.22 -16.98
N CYS A 176 -15.49 -5.51 -17.32
CA CYS A 176 -15.06 -6.61 -16.47
C CYS A 176 -13.54 -6.76 -16.49
N MET A 177 -13.00 -7.28 -15.41
CA MET A 177 -11.58 -7.57 -15.28
C MET A 177 -11.19 -8.79 -16.12
N ILE A 178 -10.03 -8.73 -16.78
CA ILE A 178 -9.48 -9.85 -17.54
C ILE A 178 -8.98 -10.93 -16.58
N THR A 179 -9.28 -12.18 -16.93
CA THR A 179 -8.82 -13.37 -16.22
C THR A 179 -7.83 -14.17 -17.03
N ALA A 180 -6.98 -14.92 -16.34
CA ALA A 180 -5.95 -15.76 -16.94
C ALA A 180 -6.19 -17.24 -16.59
N GLN A 181 -5.87 -18.11 -17.54
CA GLN A 181 -5.87 -19.57 -17.40
C GLN A 181 -4.57 -20.11 -17.97
N SER A 182 -3.85 -20.96 -17.22
CA SER A 182 -2.75 -21.75 -17.77
C SER A 182 -3.27 -23.10 -18.28
N LYS A 183 -2.80 -23.51 -19.46
CA LYS A 183 -3.02 -24.84 -20.02
C LYS A 183 -1.67 -25.49 -20.26
N GLU A 184 -1.53 -26.70 -19.72
CA GLU A 184 -0.32 -27.51 -19.85
C GLU A 184 -0.55 -28.50 -21.00
N ARG A 185 0.36 -28.55 -21.96
CA ARG A 185 0.34 -29.48 -23.08
C ARG A 185 1.64 -30.24 -23.12
N THR A 186 1.55 -31.56 -23.01
CA THR A 186 2.71 -32.45 -23.15
C THR A 186 2.82 -32.90 -24.60
N ASN A 187 3.96 -32.62 -25.23
CA ASN A 187 4.24 -33.11 -26.57
C ASN A 187 4.45 -34.63 -26.56
N LYS A 188 4.34 -35.27 -27.73
CA LYS A 188 4.58 -36.73 -27.89
C LYS A 188 5.99 -37.18 -27.43
N GLN A 189 6.93 -36.24 -27.29
CA GLN A 189 8.30 -36.44 -26.82
C GLN A 189 8.47 -36.28 -25.30
N GLY A 190 7.38 -36.09 -24.54
CA GLY A 190 7.40 -35.97 -23.08
C GLY A 190 7.72 -34.56 -22.54
N VAL A 191 7.99 -33.58 -23.40
CA VAL A 191 8.21 -32.18 -22.99
C VAL A 191 6.87 -31.50 -22.71
N THR A 192 6.69 -30.98 -21.50
CA THR A 192 5.48 -30.24 -21.09
C THR A 192 5.66 -28.74 -21.31
N HIS A 193 4.79 -28.14 -22.13
CA HIS A 193 4.73 -26.70 -22.36
C HIS A 193 3.53 -26.11 -21.59
N VAL A 194 3.78 -25.08 -20.78
CA VAL A 194 2.74 -24.35 -20.05
C VAL A 194 2.46 -23.05 -20.78
N ASN A 195 1.26 -22.91 -21.34
CA ASN A 195 0.83 -21.68 -22.01
C ASN A 195 -0.22 -20.96 -21.17
N THR A 196 0.02 -19.68 -20.88
CA THR A 196 -0.93 -18.80 -20.19
C THR A 196 -1.77 -18.03 -21.20
N TYR A 197 -3.09 -18.05 -20.99
CA TYR A 197 -4.07 -17.37 -21.83
C TYR A 197 -4.91 -16.38 -21.03
N TYR A 198 -5.04 -15.16 -21.54
CA TYR A 198 -5.84 -14.07 -20.99
C TYR A 198 -7.12 -13.88 -21.79
N HIS A 199 -8.24 -13.67 -21.08
CA HIS A 199 -9.57 -13.48 -21.67
C HIS A 199 -10.50 -12.72 -20.75
N CYS A 200 -11.51 -12.08 -21.35
CA CYS A 200 -12.61 -11.48 -20.60
C CYS A 200 -13.37 -12.58 -19.83
N THR A 201 -13.92 -12.24 -18.65
CA THR A 201 -14.68 -13.20 -17.83
C THR A 201 -16.06 -13.54 -18.41
N GLY A 202 -16.60 -12.73 -19.31
CA GLY A 202 -17.92 -12.94 -19.92
C GLY A 202 -19.09 -12.86 -18.92
N LYS A 203 -18.89 -12.29 -17.73
CA LYS A 203 -19.96 -12.14 -16.71
C LYS A 203 -21.05 -11.14 -17.09
N ARG A 204 -20.74 -10.24 -18.03
CA ARG A 204 -21.64 -9.25 -18.62
C ARG A 204 -21.71 -9.51 -20.13
N PRO A 205 -22.77 -9.06 -20.83
CA PRO A 205 -22.85 -9.20 -22.29
C PRO A 205 -21.61 -8.58 -22.92
N CYS A 206 -20.78 -9.42 -23.55
CA CYS A 206 -19.49 -9.06 -24.12
C CYS A 206 -19.23 -9.93 -25.34
N GLY A 207 -18.87 -9.31 -26.45
CA GLY A 207 -18.52 -9.96 -27.71
C GLY A 207 -17.04 -10.32 -27.79
N GLN A 208 -16.20 -9.76 -26.93
CA GLN A 208 -14.74 -9.85 -27.02
C GLN A 208 -14.21 -11.28 -27.12
N ILE A 209 -14.69 -12.21 -26.29
CA ILE A 209 -14.26 -13.63 -26.34
C ILE A 209 -14.65 -14.28 -27.67
N LYS A 210 -15.85 -13.95 -28.18
CA LYS A 210 -16.38 -14.54 -29.43
C LYS A 210 -15.70 -13.97 -30.66
N LYS A 211 -15.30 -12.69 -30.63
CA LYS A 211 -14.70 -11.97 -31.76
C LYS A 211 -13.18 -12.09 -31.81
N TYR A 212 -12.51 -11.97 -30.68
CA TYR A 212 -11.04 -11.85 -30.60
C TYR A 212 -10.35 -13.02 -29.86
N GLY A 213 -11.12 -13.95 -29.28
CA GLY A 213 -10.59 -15.17 -28.70
C GLY A 213 -9.77 -14.95 -27.41
N TYR A 214 -8.87 -15.91 -27.16
CA TYR A 214 -7.93 -15.90 -26.02
C TYR A 214 -6.58 -15.37 -26.49
N LYS A 215 -6.03 -14.37 -25.79
CA LYS A 215 -4.67 -13.89 -26.05
C LYS A 215 -3.64 -14.64 -25.23
N THR A 216 -2.47 -14.89 -25.81
CA THR A 216 -1.35 -15.45 -25.07
C THR A 216 -0.66 -14.38 -24.22
N GLU A 217 0.07 -14.83 -23.21
CA GLU A 217 0.85 -13.94 -22.35
C GLU A 217 1.90 -13.14 -23.12
N ASN A 218 2.62 -13.78 -24.04
CA ASN A 218 3.65 -13.13 -24.86
C ASN A 218 3.09 -12.03 -25.77
N GLU A 219 1.91 -12.25 -26.39
CA GLU A 219 1.26 -11.23 -27.22
C GLU A 219 0.92 -9.98 -26.42
N LEU A 220 0.35 -10.14 -25.22
CA LEU A 220 0.04 -9.02 -24.35
C LEU A 220 1.29 -8.32 -23.81
N PHE A 221 2.34 -9.09 -23.50
CA PHE A 221 3.61 -8.51 -23.08
C PHE A 221 4.26 -7.67 -24.18
N ASN A 222 4.24 -8.16 -25.42
CA ASN A 222 4.76 -7.41 -26.56
C ASN A 222 3.96 -6.12 -26.79
N GLU A 223 2.63 -6.17 -26.71
CA GLU A 223 1.78 -4.96 -26.78
C GLU A 223 2.12 -3.96 -25.65
N CYS A 224 2.42 -4.44 -24.44
CA CYS A 224 2.87 -3.57 -23.36
C CYS A 224 4.25 -2.94 -23.63
N VAL A 225 5.18 -3.69 -24.24
CA VAL A 225 6.52 -3.17 -24.61
C VAL A 225 6.41 -2.12 -25.71
N GLU A 226 5.61 -2.38 -26.76
CA GLU A 226 5.36 -1.40 -27.83
C GLU A 226 4.74 -0.10 -27.31
N GLU A 227 3.85 -0.20 -26.32
CA GLU A 227 3.32 0.99 -25.66
C GLU A 227 4.38 1.68 -24.81
N LEU A 228 5.23 0.94 -24.10
CA LEU A 228 6.32 1.47 -23.28
C LEU A 228 7.40 2.19 -24.10
N ASP A 229 7.69 1.72 -25.32
CA ASP A 229 8.62 2.37 -26.26
C ASP A 229 8.25 3.85 -26.52
N ASN A 230 6.95 4.17 -26.51
CA ASN A 230 6.49 5.54 -26.70
C ASN A 230 6.81 6.47 -25.53
N TRP A 231 7.17 5.92 -24.36
CA TRP A 231 7.38 6.64 -23.10
C TRP A 231 8.80 6.51 -22.56
N GLU A 232 9.68 5.77 -23.25
CA GLU A 232 11.06 5.59 -22.80
C GLU A 232 11.82 6.92 -22.86
N LEU A 233 12.35 7.33 -21.70
CA LEU A 233 13.13 8.55 -21.59
C LEU A 233 14.60 8.29 -21.92
N ILE A 234 15.10 9.07 -22.88
CA ILE A 234 16.53 9.16 -23.18
C ILE A 234 17.27 9.76 -21.96
N PRO A 235 18.48 9.31 -21.59
CA PRO A 235 19.22 9.81 -20.42
C PRO A 235 19.38 11.33 -20.36
N GLU A 236 19.56 11.98 -21.52
CA GLU A 236 19.65 13.42 -21.65
C GLU A 236 18.33 14.14 -21.28
N LEU A 237 17.19 13.57 -21.69
CA LEU A 237 15.86 14.11 -21.34
C LEU A 237 15.54 13.90 -19.86
N TYR A 238 16.00 12.79 -19.27
CA TYR A 238 15.90 12.57 -17.84
C TYR A 238 16.63 13.65 -17.04
N ALA A 239 17.86 13.99 -17.44
CA ALA A 239 18.64 15.04 -16.78
C ALA A 239 17.92 16.40 -16.83
N TRP A 240 17.35 16.75 -17.99
CA TRP A 240 16.57 17.99 -18.14
C TRP A 240 15.26 17.97 -17.35
N SER A 241 14.58 16.82 -17.31
CA SER A 241 13.34 16.66 -16.52
C SER A 241 13.62 16.83 -15.02
N MET A 242 14.73 16.28 -14.54
CA MET A 242 15.17 16.44 -13.15
C MET A 242 15.56 17.88 -12.83
N ASP A 243 16.20 18.58 -13.75
CA ASP A 243 16.54 19.99 -13.58
C ASP A 243 15.28 20.87 -13.56
N ALA A 244 14.32 20.62 -14.46
CA ALA A 244 13.04 21.31 -14.47
C ALA A 244 12.24 21.14 -13.17
N ILE A 245 12.21 19.92 -12.61
CA ILE A 245 11.56 19.65 -11.31
C ILE A 245 12.24 20.41 -10.19
N LYS A 246 13.57 20.45 -10.17
CA LYS A 246 14.31 21.25 -9.18
C LYS A 246 14.00 22.73 -9.30
N GLN A 247 13.95 23.26 -10.52
CA GLN A 247 13.61 24.67 -10.75
C GLN A 247 12.17 25.00 -10.33
N MET A 248 11.21 24.11 -10.59
CA MET A 248 9.84 24.24 -10.07
C MET A 248 9.82 24.19 -8.54
N ALA A 249 10.60 23.29 -7.93
CA ALA A 249 10.74 23.22 -6.49
C ALA A 249 11.25 24.52 -5.89
N GLU A 250 12.27 25.10 -6.53
CA GLU A 250 12.89 26.35 -6.12
C GLU A 250 11.94 27.55 -6.32
N ALA A 251 11.15 27.55 -7.40
CA ALA A 251 10.17 28.59 -7.68
C ALA A 251 8.99 28.60 -6.70
N ASP A 252 8.61 27.45 -6.14
CA ASP A 252 7.55 27.35 -5.13
C ASP A 252 8.02 27.74 -3.72
N ILE A 253 9.33 27.80 -3.45
CA ILE A 253 9.89 28.17 -2.12
C ILE A 253 9.32 29.48 -1.56
N PRO A 254 9.24 30.61 -2.31
CA PRO A 254 8.71 31.87 -1.78
C PRO A 254 7.24 31.77 -1.36
N GLU A 255 6.39 31.11 -2.14
CA GLU A 255 4.98 30.90 -1.78
C GLU A 255 4.85 29.98 -0.55
N ARG A 256 5.70 28.95 -0.43
CA ARG A 256 5.73 28.08 0.75
C ARG A 256 6.14 28.84 2.00
N LYS A 257 7.20 29.64 1.92
CA LYS A 257 7.67 30.46 3.05
C LYS A 257 6.61 31.48 3.48
N SER A 258 5.83 32.03 2.56
CA SER A 258 4.74 32.94 2.92
C SER A 258 3.61 32.20 3.67
N VAL A 259 3.23 31.00 3.23
CA VAL A 259 2.23 30.17 3.93
C VAL A 259 2.73 29.72 5.31
N GLU A 260 3.98 29.25 5.40
CA GLU A 260 4.61 28.85 6.67
C GLU A 260 4.66 30.01 7.66
N THR A 261 5.10 31.20 7.23
CA THR A 261 5.15 32.39 8.10
C THR A 261 3.76 32.82 8.57
N MET A 262 2.72 32.72 7.74
CA MET A 262 1.34 33.00 8.17
C MET A 262 0.85 31.98 9.21
N GLN A 263 1.16 30.68 9.03
CA GLN A 263 0.80 29.64 10.00
C GLN A 263 1.55 29.82 11.33
N GLU A 264 2.85 30.13 11.29
CA GLU A 264 3.66 30.44 12.48
C GLU A 264 3.13 31.65 13.24
N GLN A 265 2.72 32.71 12.53
CA GLN A 265 2.08 33.88 13.13
C GLN A 265 0.76 33.53 13.82
N ALA A 266 -0.08 32.70 13.19
CA ALA A 266 -1.34 32.25 13.79
C ALA A 266 -1.10 31.40 15.06
N ILE A 267 -0.14 30.48 15.02
CA ILE A 267 0.25 29.65 16.18
C ILE A 267 0.78 30.53 17.31
N LYS A 268 1.63 31.51 16.97
CA LYS A 268 2.16 32.46 17.96
C LYS A 268 1.04 33.27 18.60
N GLY A 269 0.11 33.80 17.81
CA GLY A 269 -1.05 34.53 18.31
C GLY A 269 -1.92 33.71 19.27
N LEU A 270 -2.17 32.44 18.97
CA LEU A 270 -2.92 31.55 19.86
C LEU A 270 -2.16 31.19 21.14
N LYS A 271 -0.82 31.05 21.08
CA LYS A 271 0.02 30.86 22.27
C LYS A 271 -0.01 32.11 23.15
N ASP A 272 0.13 33.30 22.57
CA ASP A 272 0.07 34.57 23.31
C ASP A 272 -1.31 34.76 23.98
N GLN A 273 -2.41 34.35 23.33
CA GLN A 273 -3.74 34.35 23.93
C GLN A 273 -3.87 33.36 25.10
N LEU A 274 -3.25 32.19 24.98
CA LEU A 274 -3.25 31.18 26.03
C LEU A 274 -2.42 31.63 27.25
N ASP A 275 -1.26 32.25 27.01
CA ASP A 275 -0.42 32.84 28.07
C ASP A 275 -1.13 34.00 28.77
N THR A 276 -1.82 34.86 28.01
CA THR A 276 -2.67 35.93 28.58
C THR A 276 -3.80 35.36 29.44
N LEU A 277 -4.45 34.28 28.99
CA LEU A 277 -5.51 33.60 29.74
C LEU A 277 -4.95 32.99 31.04
N LEU A 278 -3.74 32.43 31.00
CA LEU A 278 -3.03 31.93 32.17
C LEU A 278 -2.72 33.06 33.16
N ASP A 279 -2.19 34.19 32.70
CA ASP A 279 -1.92 35.36 33.53
C ASP A 279 -3.19 35.94 34.17
N MET A 280 -4.32 35.94 33.46
CA MET A 280 -5.60 36.37 34.03
C MET A 280 -6.13 35.39 35.08
N SER A 281 -5.94 34.08 34.87
CA SER A 281 -6.34 33.04 35.82
C SER A 281 -5.52 33.08 37.11
N THR A 282 -4.20 33.30 37.02
CA THR A 282 -3.30 33.39 38.18
C THR A 282 -3.62 34.61 39.05
N ARG A 283 -4.10 35.69 38.43
CA ARG A 283 -4.60 36.90 39.11
C ARG A 283 -6.04 36.77 39.62
N LYS A 284 -6.69 35.61 39.48
CA LYS A 284 -8.09 35.33 39.87
C LYS A 284 -9.12 36.26 39.21
N LEU A 285 -8.84 36.72 37.99
CA LEU A 285 -9.76 37.57 37.21
C LEU A 285 -10.79 36.76 36.41
N VAL A 286 -10.63 35.44 36.36
CA VAL A 286 -11.40 34.51 35.53
C VAL A 286 -11.84 33.34 36.40
N ASP A 287 -13.10 32.91 36.23
CA ASP A 287 -13.65 31.74 36.90
C ASP A 287 -13.04 30.44 36.34
N GLU A 288 -12.83 29.44 37.20
CA GLU A 288 -12.20 28.17 36.85
C GLU A 288 -12.95 27.45 35.71
N ASP A 289 -14.28 27.50 35.70
CA ASP A 289 -15.09 26.89 34.64
C ASP A 289 -14.89 27.61 33.30
N THR A 290 -14.85 28.96 33.33
CA THR A 290 -14.65 29.76 32.12
C THR A 290 -13.23 29.64 31.56
N PHE A 291 -12.23 29.40 32.42
CA PHE A 291 -10.86 29.11 32.02
C PHE A 291 -10.76 27.74 31.33
N ILE A 292 -11.40 26.71 31.89
CA ILE A 292 -11.40 25.35 31.31
C ILE A 292 -12.02 25.37 29.92
N GLU A 293 -13.17 26.03 29.73
CA GLU A 293 -13.83 26.09 28.42
C GLU A 293 -13.00 26.83 27.37
N LYS A 294 -12.46 28.01 27.70
CA LYS A 294 -11.67 28.82 26.74
C LYS A 294 -10.31 28.21 26.45
N SER A 295 -9.62 27.67 27.46
CA SER A 295 -8.34 27.00 27.26
C SER A 295 -8.49 25.70 26.45
N ALA A 296 -9.61 24.97 26.59
CA ALA A 296 -9.90 23.81 25.77
C ALA A 296 -10.09 24.18 24.29
N LYS A 297 -10.81 25.27 23.99
CA LYS A 297 -10.99 25.77 22.61
C LYS A 297 -9.66 26.17 21.97
N LEU A 298 -8.86 26.99 22.66
CA LEU A 298 -7.55 27.43 22.15
C LEU A 298 -6.59 26.26 21.95
N LYS A 299 -6.58 25.27 22.86
CA LYS A 299 -5.77 24.05 22.72
C LYS A 299 -6.24 23.18 21.55
N ALA A 300 -7.54 23.12 21.29
CA ALA A 300 -8.09 22.39 20.14
C ALA A 300 -7.68 23.04 18.81
N GLU A 301 -7.79 24.37 18.72
CA GLU A 301 -7.36 25.14 17.54
C GLU A 301 -5.85 25.02 17.29
N LEU A 302 -5.02 25.11 18.34
CA LEU A 302 -3.58 24.87 18.23
C LEU A 302 -3.25 23.47 17.73
N LYS A 303 -3.97 22.45 18.22
CA LYS A 303 -3.79 21.06 17.77
C LYS A 303 -4.15 20.90 16.29
N GLU A 304 -5.21 21.55 15.83
CA GLU A 304 -5.65 21.48 14.44
C GLU A 304 -4.66 22.20 13.51
N LEU A 305 -4.17 23.39 13.88
CA LEU A 305 -3.16 24.11 13.08
C LEU A 305 -1.83 23.34 12.99
N HIS A 306 -1.35 22.76 14.08
CA HIS A 306 -0.16 21.91 14.06
C HIS A 306 -0.36 20.68 13.16
N LYS A 307 -1.56 20.10 13.16
CA LYS A 307 -1.90 18.98 12.28
C LYS A 307 -1.87 19.41 10.81
N GLN A 308 -2.48 20.56 10.49
CA GLN A 308 -2.49 21.13 9.13
C GLN A 308 -1.07 21.38 8.61
N GLN A 309 -0.21 21.98 9.43
CA GLN A 309 1.21 22.23 9.10
C GLN A 309 1.95 20.92 8.83
N ALA A 310 1.78 19.91 9.70
CA ALA A 310 2.40 18.60 9.52
C ALA A 310 1.95 17.91 8.22
N THR A 311 0.64 17.93 7.91
CA THR A 311 0.13 17.38 6.64
C THR A 311 0.60 18.13 5.42
N SER A 312 0.69 19.47 5.47
CA SER A 312 1.15 20.28 4.34
C SER A 312 2.59 19.95 3.97
N ASN A 313 3.47 19.89 4.97
CA ASN A 313 4.89 19.60 4.75
C ASN A 313 5.11 18.16 4.26
N GLN A 314 4.40 17.18 4.84
CA GLN A 314 4.45 15.79 4.38
C GLN A 314 3.95 15.61 2.94
N ASN A 315 2.86 16.28 2.56
CA ASN A 315 2.32 16.18 1.20
C ASN A 315 3.30 16.73 0.16
N ILE A 316 4.06 17.76 0.51
CA ILE A 316 5.03 18.40 -0.38
C ILE A 316 6.26 17.51 -0.57
N GLU A 317 6.92 17.09 0.52
CA GLU A 317 8.08 16.17 0.44
C GLU A 317 7.69 14.88 -0.30
N SER A 318 6.52 14.32 0.04
CA SER A 318 5.99 13.12 -0.62
C SER A 318 5.74 13.33 -2.12
N TRP A 319 5.36 14.54 -2.57
CA TRP A 319 5.14 14.79 -3.99
C TRP A 319 6.44 14.83 -4.78
N TYR A 320 7.48 15.48 -4.23
CA TYR A 320 8.81 15.52 -4.88
C TYR A 320 9.45 14.14 -4.98
N ASP A 321 9.40 13.38 -3.88
CA ASP A 321 9.91 12.02 -3.85
C ASP A 321 9.15 11.15 -4.84
N TYR A 322 7.82 11.28 -4.89
CA TYR A 322 6.98 10.56 -5.83
C TYR A 322 7.28 10.90 -7.30
N MET A 323 7.42 12.18 -7.64
CA MET A 323 7.72 12.60 -9.02
C MET A 323 9.13 12.17 -9.46
N THR A 324 10.11 12.28 -8.55
CA THR A 324 11.48 11.85 -8.80
C THR A 324 11.55 10.34 -9.02
N ASP A 325 10.88 9.57 -8.16
CA ASP A 325 10.77 8.13 -8.28
C ASP A 325 10.06 7.72 -9.58
N LEU A 326 8.95 8.34 -9.93
CA LEU A 326 8.24 8.10 -11.19
C LEU A 326 9.11 8.32 -12.42
N ILE A 327 9.80 9.45 -12.52
CA ILE A 327 10.65 9.75 -13.68
C ILE A 327 11.85 8.78 -13.75
N SER A 328 12.37 8.35 -12.59
CA SER A 328 13.41 7.31 -12.54
C SER A 328 12.91 5.94 -13.03
N LYS A 329 11.61 5.65 -12.94
CA LYS A 329 10.99 4.42 -13.45
C LYS A 329 10.87 4.43 -14.97
N PHE A 330 10.63 5.58 -15.58
CA PHE A 330 10.63 5.73 -17.04
C PHE A 330 12.02 5.63 -17.67
N MET A 331 13.10 5.79 -16.89
CA MET A 331 14.45 5.44 -17.34
C MET A 331 14.64 3.93 -17.45
N ASN A 332 14.99 3.48 -18.66
CA ASN A 332 15.17 2.06 -19.00
C ASN A 332 13.93 1.22 -18.66
N ALA A 333 12.73 1.80 -18.82
CA ALA A 333 11.46 1.15 -18.49
C ALA A 333 11.32 -0.22 -19.18
N ASN A 334 11.75 -0.31 -20.43
CA ASN A 334 11.75 -1.54 -21.22
C ASN A 334 12.65 -2.62 -20.64
N ALA A 335 13.91 -2.28 -20.32
CA ALA A 335 14.84 -3.23 -19.73
C ALA A 335 14.36 -3.73 -18.36
N LYS A 336 13.77 -2.83 -17.55
CA LYS A 336 13.17 -3.17 -16.25
C LYS A 336 11.90 -4.01 -16.41
N PHE A 337 11.07 -3.76 -17.42
CA PHE A 337 9.84 -4.51 -17.65
C PHE A 337 10.10 -5.94 -18.15
N VAL A 338 11.14 -6.14 -18.97
CA VAL A 338 11.53 -7.46 -19.45
C VAL A 338 12.12 -8.30 -18.31
N ASN A 339 13.09 -7.74 -17.56
CA ASN A 339 13.88 -8.46 -16.56
C ASN A 339 13.31 -8.42 -15.13
N GLY A 340 12.39 -7.51 -14.82
CA GLY A 340 11.85 -7.29 -13.47
C GLY A 340 10.87 -8.35 -13.00
N ASP A 341 10.60 -8.35 -11.69
CA ASP A 341 9.63 -9.25 -11.08
C ASP A 341 8.19 -8.79 -11.38
N ILE A 342 7.20 -9.63 -11.04
CA ILE A 342 5.77 -9.38 -11.25
C ILE A 342 5.32 -8.04 -10.63
N ALA A 343 5.90 -7.66 -9.49
CA ALA A 343 5.64 -6.39 -8.82
C ALA A 343 6.15 -5.22 -9.68
N ASP A 344 7.42 -5.25 -10.09
CA ASP A 344 8.05 -4.21 -10.90
C ASP A 344 7.31 -3.98 -12.21
N LYS A 345 6.89 -5.07 -12.88
CA LYS A 345 6.15 -4.99 -14.15
C LYS A 345 4.81 -4.26 -13.98
N LYS A 346 4.11 -4.47 -12.88
CA LYS A 346 2.85 -3.76 -12.59
C LYS A 346 3.09 -2.31 -12.23
N GLU A 347 4.13 -2.06 -11.46
CA GLU A 347 4.49 -0.71 -11.01
C GLU A 347 4.87 0.19 -12.20
N ILE A 348 5.66 -0.33 -13.14
CA ILE A 348 6.01 0.37 -14.38
C ILE A 348 4.76 0.69 -15.20
N LEU A 349 3.86 -0.28 -15.38
CA LEU A 349 2.62 -0.03 -16.14
C LEU A 349 1.66 0.95 -15.43
N LEU A 350 1.65 0.97 -14.10
CA LEU A 350 0.90 1.96 -13.30
C LEU A 350 1.50 3.37 -13.40
N ALA A 351 2.82 3.48 -13.58
CA ALA A 351 3.48 4.77 -13.73
C ALA A 351 3.00 5.51 -14.99
N ILE A 352 2.75 4.79 -16.10
CA ILE A 352 2.28 5.35 -17.38
C ILE A 352 0.90 6.01 -17.25
N GLY A 353 -0.02 5.40 -16.50
CA GLY A 353 -1.41 5.86 -16.54
C GLY A 353 -2.42 4.99 -15.81
N GLN A 354 -3.67 5.15 -16.23
CA GLN A 354 -4.78 4.36 -15.72
C GLN A 354 -4.63 2.88 -16.15
N ASN A 355 -5.35 2.00 -15.43
CA ASN A 355 -5.34 0.57 -15.70
C ASN A 355 -5.61 0.27 -17.20
N PRO A 356 -4.79 -0.57 -17.86
CA PRO A 356 -4.93 -0.86 -19.27
C PRO A 356 -6.30 -1.44 -19.61
N VAL A 357 -6.81 -1.05 -20.77
CA VAL A 357 -8.09 -1.50 -21.31
C VAL A 357 -7.83 -2.29 -22.60
N LEU A 358 -8.35 -3.50 -22.66
CA LEU A 358 -8.37 -4.31 -23.88
C LEU A 358 -9.66 -4.00 -24.65
N LEU A 359 -9.54 -3.18 -25.69
CA LEU A 359 -10.65 -2.81 -26.60
C LEU A 359 -10.31 -3.32 -28.01
N ASP A 360 -11.27 -3.95 -28.69
CA ASP A 360 -11.11 -4.48 -30.06
C ASP A 360 -9.87 -5.37 -30.30
N GLY A 361 -9.43 -6.06 -29.24
CA GLY A 361 -8.25 -6.92 -29.30
C GLY A 361 -6.93 -6.15 -29.34
N LYS A 362 -6.86 -4.89 -28.90
CA LYS A 362 -5.61 -4.17 -28.63
C LYS A 362 -5.60 -3.63 -27.20
N LEU A 363 -4.43 -3.67 -26.57
CA LEU A 363 -4.21 -3.04 -25.28
C LEU A 363 -4.10 -1.53 -25.47
N GLN A 364 -4.89 -0.76 -24.75
CA GLN A 364 -4.85 0.70 -24.72
C GLN A 364 -4.62 1.15 -23.28
N ILE A 365 -3.66 2.04 -23.07
CA ILE A 365 -3.39 2.65 -21.77
C ILE A 365 -3.78 4.11 -21.89
N THR A 366 -4.68 4.57 -21.02
CA THR A 366 -4.96 6.01 -20.91
C THR A 366 -3.85 6.63 -20.06
N PRO A 367 -2.93 7.43 -20.63
CA PRO A 367 -1.82 7.99 -19.87
C PRO A 367 -2.33 9.01 -18.85
N ASN A 368 -1.53 9.27 -17.81
CA ASN A 368 -1.84 10.36 -16.89
C ASN A 368 -1.73 11.71 -17.62
N GLU A 369 -2.62 12.67 -17.29
CA GLU A 369 -2.68 13.96 -17.98
C GLU A 369 -1.34 14.73 -17.95
N TRP A 370 -0.59 14.61 -16.86
CA TRP A 370 0.72 15.25 -16.68
C TRP A 370 1.85 14.62 -17.52
N LEU A 371 1.65 13.42 -18.08
CA LEU A 371 2.61 12.76 -18.98
C LEU A 371 2.42 13.16 -20.45
N LEU A 372 1.24 13.67 -20.83
CA LEU A 372 0.96 14.07 -22.22
C LEU A 372 1.97 15.08 -22.79
N PRO A 373 2.36 16.14 -22.05
CA PRO A 373 3.37 17.08 -22.54
C PRO A 373 4.74 16.42 -22.78
N LEU A 374 5.08 15.39 -22.00
CA LEU A 374 6.32 14.63 -22.19
C LEU A 374 6.29 13.82 -23.48
N GLN A 375 5.14 13.27 -23.87
CA GLN A 375 4.99 12.50 -25.11
C GLN A 375 5.14 13.36 -26.37
N GLU A 376 4.57 14.58 -26.34
CA GLU A 376 4.65 15.52 -27.45
C GLU A 376 6.08 16.04 -27.61
N ASN A 377 6.73 16.34 -26.49
CA ASN A 377 8.08 16.88 -26.46
C ASN A 377 9.15 15.82 -26.73
N THR A 378 9.01 14.59 -26.24
CA THR A 378 9.98 13.49 -26.49
C THR A 378 10.15 13.24 -27.98
N LYS A 379 9.07 13.19 -28.77
CA LYS A 379 9.15 13.01 -30.23
C LYS A 379 9.88 14.16 -30.93
N HIS A 380 9.63 15.40 -30.49
CA HIS A 380 10.33 16.57 -31.00
C HIS A 380 11.82 16.52 -30.66
N PHE A 381 12.15 16.25 -29.39
CA PHE A 381 13.52 16.20 -28.88
C PHE A 381 14.31 15.04 -29.47
N VAL A 382 13.73 13.85 -29.66
CA VAL A 382 14.39 12.71 -30.30
C VAL A 382 14.76 13.10 -31.75
N ALA A 383 13.82 13.67 -32.50
CA ALA A 383 14.07 14.12 -33.88
C ALA A 383 15.12 15.24 -33.95
N GLU A 384 15.17 16.12 -32.95
CA GLU A 384 16.13 17.22 -32.86
C GLU A 384 17.52 16.74 -32.44
N ILE A 385 17.61 15.79 -31.49
CA ILE A 385 18.85 15.12 -31.09
C ILE A 385 19.41 14.28 -32.25
N GLU A 386 18.57 13.58 -33.02
CA GLU A 386 18.99 12.86 -34.23
C GLU A 386 19.50 13.80 -35.32
N LYS A 387 18.88 14.98 -35.49
CA LYS A 387 19.39 16.04 -36.37
C LYS A 387 20.75 16.56 -35.90
N VAL A 388 20.94 16.81 -34.61
CA VAL A 388 22.23 17.27 -34.05
C VAL A 388 23.31 16.18 -34.19
N ARG A 389 22.97 14.91 -33.94
CA ARG A 389 23.88 13.78 -34.14
C ARG A 389 24.30 13.64 -35.61
N THR A 390 23.36 13.77 -36.55
CA THR A 390 23.64 13.73 -37.99
C THR A 390 24.40 14.96 -38.48
N MET A 391 24.14 16.17 -37.94
CA MET A 391 24.93 17.37 -38.23
C MET A 391 26.37 17.25 -37.74
N SER A 392 26.61 16.67 -36.56
CA SER A 392 27.97 16.41 -36.06
C SER A 392 28.73 15.40 -36.94
N GLN A 393 28.02 14.40 -37.47
CA GLN A 393 28.59 13.41 -38.40
C GLN A 393 28.81 14.01 -39.80
N GLN A 394 27.92 14.89 -40.28
CA GLN A 394 28.09 15.65 -41.52
C GLN A 394 29.24 16.64 -41.42
N MET A 395 29.44 17.33 -40.28
CA MET A 395 30.62 18.17 -40.03
C MET A 395 31.91 17.35 -39.97
N LYS A 396 31.90 16.16 -39.35
CA LYS A 396 33.04 15.23 -39.38
C LYS A 396 33.32 14.71 -40.79
N LYS A 397 32.28 14.46 -41.59
CA LYS A 397 32.39 13.98 -42.98
C LYS A 397 32.87 15.09 -43.92
N SER A 398 32.40 16.33 -43.75
CA SER A 398 32.88 17.49 -44.51
C SER A 398 34.31 17.89 -44.15
N LEU A 399 34.70 17.75 -42.87
CA LEU A 399 36.10 17.88 -42.44
C LEU A 399 36.98 16.78 -43.05
N LEU A 400 36.49 15.53 -43.13
CA LEU A 400 37.21 14.42 -43.77
C LEU A 400 37.27 14.55 -45.32
N GLU A 401 36.25 15.13 -45.95
CA GLU A 401 36.26 15.47 -47.39
C GLU A 401 37.18 16.66 -47.69
N ALA A 402 37.21 17.68 -46.83
CA ALA A 402 38.17 18.78 -46.92
C ALA A 402 39.61 18.30 -46.75
N LEU A 403 39.86 17.35 -45.85
CA LEU A 403 41.16 16.68 -45.67
C LEU A 403 41.57 15.81 -46.88
N ARG A 404 40.63 15.39 -47.75
CA ARG A 404 40.93 14.65 -48.98
C ARG A 404 41.36 15.53 -50.16
N ILE A 405 41.28 16.86 -50.04
CA ILE A 405 41.68 17.79 -51.12
C ILE A 405 43.19 18.11 -51.08
N GLU A 406 43.88 17.86 -49.95
CA GLU A 406 45.29 18.26 -49.78
C GLU A 406 46.34 17.16 -49.98
N TRP A 407 46.01 16.00 -50.58
CA TRP A 407 47.04 14.97 -50.84
C TRP A 407 46.86 14.29 -52.20
N TYR A 408 47.50 14.82 -53.25
CA TYR A 408 48.29 14.07 -54.24
C TYR A 408 49.21 15.03 -55.03
N PRO A 409 50.56 14.90 -54.96
CA PRO A 409 51.44 15.41 -56.00
C PRO A 409 51.39 14.42 -57.18
N GLY A 410 50.38 14.59 -58.03
CA GLY A 410 50.26 13.87 -59.30
C GLY A 410 51.02 14.60 -60.40
N ARG A 411 52.09 13.96 -60.89
CA ARG A 411 52.97 14.32 -62.01
C ARG A 411 52.31 15.16 -63.12
N ASP A 412 52.95 16.28 -63.48
CA ASP A 412 52.56 17.18 -64.56
C ASP A 412 52.41 16.45 -65.91
N SER A 413 51.33 16.75 -66.64
CA SER A 413 50.91 16.03 -67.87
C SER A 413 51.60 16.51 -69.15
N ASN A 414 52.69 17.28 -69.05
CA ASN A 414 53.33 17.88 -70.23
C ASN A 414 54.87 17.86 -70.17
N PRO A 415 55.53 16.79 -70.65
CA PRO A 415 56.97 16.82 -70.88
C PRO A 415 57.26 17.62 -72.16
N ARG A 416 58.05 18.69 -72.05
CA ARG A 416 58.57 19.43 -73.22
C ARG A 416 59.43 18.49 -74.09
N PRO A 417 59.34 18.58 -75.42
CA PRO A 417 60.21 17.83 -76.32
C PRO A 417 61.62 18.46 -76.28
N VAL A 418 62.64 17.63 -76.10
CA VAL A 418 64.04 18.03 -76.23
C VAL A 418 64.43 17.86 -77.69
N GLY A 419 64.76 18.96 -78.35
CA GLY A 419 65.57 19.01 -79.57
C GLY A 419 66.94 19.59 -79.23
#